data_AF-A0A934ME43-F1
#
_entry.id   AF-A0A934ME43-F1
#
_cell.length_a   1.000
_cell.length_b   1.000
_cell.length_c   1.000
_cell.angle_alpha   90.00
_cell.angle_beta   90.00
_cell.angle_gamma   90.00
#
_symmetry.space_group_name_H-M   'P 1'
#
loop_
_entity.id
_entity.type
_entity.pdbx_description
1 polymer ?
#
loop_
_entity_poly.entity_id
_entity_poly.type
_entity_poly.pdbx_seq_one_letter_code
_entity_poly.pdbx_strand_id
1 'polypeptide(L)'
;MKPLLSKDAVLCSDGASGYATVAANGGIEYFLLGSKPGARVTGGCYHILKVNSLHARYDKCVKPFCGPATKNLHGYTRWLEARLAGMKPAEVIRAA
;
A
#
# COMPACT_ATOMS: atom_id res chain seq x y z
N MET A 1 18.79 27.50 -0.56
CA MET A 1 17.56 26.78 -0.12
C MET A 1 17.97 25.68 0.83
N LYS A 2 17.32 25.55 1.99
CA LYS A 2 17.49 24.38 2.87
C LYS A 2 16.69 23.21 2.25
N PRO A 3 17.20 21.97 2.19
CA PRO A 3 16.41 20.84 1.71
C PRO A 3 15.15 20.68 2.55
N LEU A 4 13.98 20.53 1.92
CA LEU A 4 12.72 20.18 2.60
C LEU A 4 12.71 18.72 3.06
N LEU A 5 13.59 17.90 2.49
CA LEU A 5 13.72 16.49 2.79
C LEU A 5 14.82 16.28 3.84
N SER A 6 14.62 15.26 4.67
CA SER A 6 15.67 14.80 5.58
C SER A 6 16.90 14.32 4.80
N LYS A 7 18.07 14.39 5.42
CA LYS A 7 19.35 13.99 4.78
C LYS A 7 19.42 12.49 4.46
N ASP A 8 18.66 11.68 5.18
CA ASP A 8 18.51 10.24 5.04
C ASP A 8 17.27 9.85 4.22
N ALA A 9 16.61 10.83 3.58
CA ALA A 9 15.47 10.55 2.72
C ALA A 9 15.92 9.77 1.48
N VAL A 10 15.10 8.79 1.10
CA VAL A 10 15.32 7.92 -0.04
C VAL A 10 14.15 8.07 -1.03
N LEU A 11 14.46 8.17 -2.31
CA LEU A 11 13.45 8.22 -3.37
C LEU A 11 13.11 6.80 -3.84
N CYS A 12 11.83 6.45 -3.78
CA CYS A 12 11.29 5.21 -4.33
C CYS A 12 10.30 5.54 -5.46
N SER A 13 10.46 4.97 -6.65
CA SER A 13 9.57 5.25 -7.78
C SER A 13 9.32 4.02 -8.66
N ASP A 14 8.24 4.06 -9.45
CA ASP A 14 7.92 3.07 -10.49
C ASP A 14 8.74 3.24 -11.78
N GLY A 15 9.58 4.28 -11.86
CA GLY A 15 10.56 4.46 -12.92
C GLY A 15 10.22 5.52 -13.96
N ALA A 16 9.31 6.46 -13.65
CA ALA A 16 9.14 7.62 -14.53
C ALA A 16 10.48 8.39 -14.67
N SER A 17 10.84 8.73 -15.91
CA SER A 17 12.19 9.18 -16.29
C SER A 17 12.70 10.42 -15.54
N GLY A 18 11.81 11.31 -15.11
CA GLY A 18 12.18 12.51 -14.35
C GLY A 18 12.77 12.21 -12.96
N TYR A 19 12.37 11.12 -12.31
CA TYR A 19 12.78 10.82 -10.95
C TYR A 19 14.25 10.42 -10.84
N ALA A 20 14.76 9.67 -11.82
CA ALA A 20 16.17 9.29 -11.87
C ALA A 20 17.07 10.52 -11.99
N THR A 21 16.72 11.47 -12.86
CA THR A 21 17.47 12.73 -13.03
C THR A 21 17.43 13.59 -11.77
N VAL A 22 16.26 13.72 -11.14
CA VAL A 22 16.12 14.49 -9.89
C VAL A 22 16.95 13.89 -8.75
N ALA A 23 16.92 12.56 -8.60
CA ALA A 23 17.71 11.88 -7.57
C ALA A 23 19.22 12.05 -7.80
N ALA A 24 19.67 11.87 -9.05
CA ALA A 24 21.08 12.04 -9.42
C ALA A 24 21.57 13.48 -9.14
N ASN A 25 20.80 14.48 -9.56
CA ASN A 25 21.15 15.89 -9.34
C ASN A 25 21.10 16.30 -7.86
N GLY A 26 20.23 15.66 -7.08
CA GLY A 26 20.06 15.93 -5.65
C GLY A 26 20.96 15.12 -4.72
N GLY A 27 21.71 14.14 -5.24
CA GLY A 27 22.46 13.18 -4.42
C GLY A 27 21.55 12.33 -3.51
N ILE A 28 20.32 12.07 -3.94
CA ILE A 28 19.31 11.32 -3.18
C ILE A 28 19.42 9.85 -3.60
N GLU A 29 19.45 8.94 -2.61
CA GLU A 29 19.42 7.50 -2.89
C GLU A 29 18.12 7.13 -3.61
N TYR A 30 18.22 6.33 -4.67
CA TYR A 30 17.10 6.02 -5.55
C TYR A 30 16.88 4.52 -5.71
N PHE A 31 15.69 4.06 -5.34
CA PHE A 31 15.23 2.70 -5.60
C PHE A 31 14.14 2.68 -6.66
N LEU A 32 14.45 1.99 -7.75
CA LEU A 32 13.47 1.62 -8.76
C LEU A 32 12.67 0.41 -8.26
N LEU A 33 11.35 0.59 -8.15
CA LEU A 33 10.41 -0.47 -7.77
C LEU A 33 9.60 -0.84 -9.01
N GLY A 34 9.76 -2.06 -9.50
CA GLY A 34 9.06 -2.50 -10.70
C GLY A 34 7.55 -2.52 -10.48
N SER A 35 6.80 -2.11 -11.50
CA SER A 35 5.33 -2.17 -11.49
C SER A 35 4.77 -3.59 -11.65
N LYS A 36 5.61 -4.55 -12.05
CA LYS A 36 5.25 -5.97 -12.26
C LYS A 36 5.11 -6.73 -10.93
N PRO A 37 4.21 -7.74 -10.85
CA PRO A 37 4.18 -8.66 -9.72
C PRO A 37 5.57 -9.25 -9.45
N GLY A 38 6.00 -9.28 -8.19
CA GLY A 38 7.33 -9.76 -7.79
C GLY A 38 8.45 -8.71 -7.79
N ALA A 39 8.29 -7.58 -8.49
CA ALA A 39 9.30 -6.52 -8.56
C ALA A 39 8.95 -5.26 -7.74
N ARG A 40 7.82 -5.30 -7.00
CA ARG A 40 7.28 -4.15 -6.22
C ARG A 40 7.96 -3.94 -4.86
N VAL A 41 8.92 -4.80 -4.53
CA VAL A 41 9.68 -4.75 -3.28
C VAL A 41 11.17 -4.82 -3.61
N THR A 42 11.92 -3.84 -3.13
CA THR A 42 13.39 -3.81 -3.24
C THR A 42 13.97 -3.67 -1.83
N GLY A 43 15.13 -4.28 -1.56
CA GLY A 43 15.80 -4.17 -0.27
C GLY A 43 15.02 -4.70 0.94
N GLY A 44 13.94 -5.46 0.71
CA GLY A 44 13.06 -6.01 1.75
C GLY A 44 12.14 -5.00 2.46
N CYS A 45 12.46 -3.71 2.42
CA CYS A 45 11.72 -2.66 3.13
C CYS A 45 11.12 -1.57 2.22
N TYR A 46 11.56 -1.45 0.97
CA TYR A 46 11.02 -0.46 0.03
C TYR A 46 9.85 -1.07 -0.74
N HIS A 47 8.64 -0.53 -0.55
CA HIS A 47 7.41 -1.05 -1.15
C HIS A 47 6.67 0.01 -1.95
N ILE A 48 6.23 -0.33 -3.16
CA ILE A 48 5.31 0.49 -3.94
C ILE A 48 3.92 -0.17 -3.99
N LEU A 49 2.86 0.64 -4.08
CA LEU A 49 1.47 0.19 -4.25
C LEU A 49 0.87 -0.60 -3.07
N LYS A 50 1.49 -0.66 -1.88
CA LYS A 50 0.94 -1.40 -0.73
C LYS A 50 -0.43 -0.88 -0.30
N VAL A 51 -0.56 0.44 -0.16
CA VAL A 51 -1.83 1.12 0.18
C VAL A 51 -2.86 0.90 -0.94
N ASN A 52 -2.47 1.08 -2.20
CA ASN A 52 -3.36 0.85 -3.34
C ASN A 52 -3.84 -0.61 -3.41
N SER A 53 -2.97 -1.57 -3.11
CA SER A 53 -3.34 -2.99 -3.05
C SER A 53 -4.30 -3.27 -1.91
N LEU A 54 -4.09 -2.66 -0.74
CA LEU A 54 -5.02 -2.76 0.39
C LEU A 54 -6.38 -2.16 0.02
N HIS A 55 -6.39 -0.98 -0.59
CA HIS A 55 -7.60 -0.31 -1.03
C HIS A 55 -8.37 -1.14 -2.08
N ALA A 56 -7.69 -1.67 -3.09
CA ALA A 56 -8.32 -2.54 -4.09
C ALA A 56 -8.90 -3.83 -3.48
N ARG A 57 -8.26 -4.40 -2.45
CA ARG A 57 -8.81 -5.55 -1.70
C ARG A 57 -10.05 -5.15 -0.89
N TYR A 58 -10.02 -3.97 -0.28
CA TYR A 58 -11.16 -3.39 0.42
C TYR A 58 -12.35 -3.22 -0.54
N ASP A 59 -12.14 -2.56 -1.68
CA ASP A 59 -13.18 -2.35 -2.70
C ASP A 59 -13.79 -3.67 -3.15
N LYS A 60 -12.95 -4.68 -3.43
CA LYS A 60 -13.41 -6.02 -3.80
C LYS A 60 -14.20 -6.69 -2.67
N CYS A 61 -13.79 -6.49 -1.42
CA CYS A 61 -14.47 -7.05 -0.25
C CYS A 61 -15.86 -6.42 -0.05
N VAL A 62 -16.00 -5.11 -0.29
CA VAL A 62 -17.26 -4.40 -0.07
C VAL A 62 -18.19 -4.37 -1.27
N LYS A 63 -17.68 -4.65 -2.48
CA LYS A 63 -18.45 -4.68 -3.74
C LYS A 63 -19.78 -5.45 -3.64
N PRO A 64 -19.87 -6.62 -2.98
CA PRO A 64 -21.14 -7.35 -2.86
C PRO A 64 -22.23 -6.63 -2.06
N PHE A 65 -21.87 -5.62 -1.26
CA PHE A 65 -22.80 -4.88 -0.40
C PHE A 65 -23.31 -3.58 -1.06
N CYS A 66 -23.06 -3.39 -2.36
CA CYS A 66 -23.62 -2.30 -3.17
C CYS A 66 -23.42 -0.88 -2.60
N GLY A 67 -22.26 -0.61 -2.00
CA GLY A 67 -21.96 0.69 -1.40
C GLY A 67 -22.37 0.74 0.08
N PRO A 68 -21.49 0.29 0.99
CA PRO A 68 -21.78 0.33 2.41
C PRO A 68 -21.87 1.76 2.94
N ALA A 69 -22.78 2.00 3.89
CA ALA A 69 -22.84 3.28 4.60
C ALA A 69 -21.53 3.54 5.37
N THR A 70 -20.96 4.74 5.23
CA THR A 70 -19.68 5.14 5.86
C THR A 70 -19.65 4.94 7.38
N LYS A 71 -20.82 5.06 8.04
CA LYS A 71 -20.94 4.78 9.49
C LYS A 71 -20.50 3.38 9.91
N ASN A 72 -20.49 2.43 8.97
CA ASN A 72 -20.11 1.04 9.22
C ASN A 72 -18.66 0.72 8.79
N LEU A 73 -17.88 1.73 8.38
CA LEU A 73 -16.54 1.53 7.81
C LEU A 73 -15.63 0.70 8.72
N HIS A 74 -15.65 0.98 10.02
CA HIS A 74 -14.89 0.22 11.02
C HIS A 74 -15.21 -1.28 11.00
N GLY A 75 -16.49 -1.65 10.88
CA GLY A 75 -16.92 -3.04 10.79
C GLY A 75 -16.42 -3.72 9.52
N TYR A 76 -16.48 -3.04 8.37
CA TYR A 76 -15.96 -3.58 7.11
C TYR A 76 -14.45 -3.74 7.11
N THR A 77 -13.70 -2.83 7.77
CA THR A 77 -12.26 -2.98 7.94
C THR A 77 -11.92 -4.22 8.76
N ARG A 78 -12.61 -4.44 9.90
CA ARG A 78 -12.42 -5.65 10.73
C ARG A 78 -12.78 -6.92 9.97
N TRP A 79 -13.85 -6.89 9.19
CA TRP A 79 -14.25 -8.00 8.32
C TRP A 79 -13.20 -8.31 7.24
N LEU A 80 -12.62 -7.28 6.62
CA LEU A 80 -11.53 -7.43 5.68
C LEU A 80 -10.30 -8.06 6.34
N GLU A 81 -9.90 -7.60 7.53
CA GLU A 81 -8.79 -8.16 8.29
C GLU A 81 -8.99 -9.65 8.58
N ALA A 82 -10.17 -10.03 9.08
CA ALA A 82 -10.50 -11.42 9.36
C ALA A 82 -10.43 -12.30 8.09
N ARG A 83 -10.95 -11.80 6.96
CA ARG A 83 -10.85 -12.49 5.66
C ARG A 83 -9.41 -12.64 5.18
N LEU A 84 -8.59 -11.61 5.32
CA LEU A 84 -7.19 -11.65 4.93
C LEU A 84 -6.37 -12.58 5.83
N ALA A 85 -6.76 -12.74 7.09
CA ALA A 85 -6.19 -13.71 8.02
C ALA A 85 -6.66 -15.16 7.74
N GLY A 86 -7.58 -15.37 6.78
CA GLY A 86 -8.10 -16.70 6.45
C GLY A 86 -9.10 -17.25 7.48
N MET A 87 -9.62 -16.41 8.38
CA MET A 87 -10.62 -16.82 9.37
C MET A 87 -11.93 -17.21 8.67
N LYS A 88 -12.52 -18.31 9.11
CA LYS A 88 -13.84 -18.74 8.65
C LYS A 88 -14.91 -17.85 9.30
N PRO A 89 -16.04 -17.56 8.62
CA PRO A 89 -17.11 -16.75 9.19
C PRO A 89 -17.59 -17.23 10.57
N ALA A 90 -17.62 -18.55 10.79
CA ALA A 90 -18.01 -19.15 12.07
C ALA A 90 -17.02 -18.83 13.21
N GLU A 91 -15.74 -18.60 12.91
CA GLU A 91 -14.71 -18.25 13.89
C GLU A 91 -14.82 -16.76 14.27
N VAL A 92 -15.15 -15.90 13.30
CA VAL A 92 -15.35 -14.46 13.52
C VAL A 92 -16.56 -14.19 14.41
N ILE A 93 -17.68 -14.91 14.19
CA ILE A 93 -18.91 -14.73 14.97
C ILE A 93 -18.75 -15.21 16.43
N ARG A 94 -17.90 -16.21 16.68
CA ARG A 94 -17.67 -16.74 18.03
C ARG A 94 -16.72 -15.90 18.88
N ALA A 95 -15.96 -15.00 18.26
CA ALA A 95 -14.97 -14.16 18.92
C ALA A 95 -15.47 -12.73 19.22
N ALA A 96 -16.69 -12.39 18.81
CA ALA A 96 -17.34 -11.10 19.01
C ALA A 96 -18.46 -11.21 20.05
#